data_AF-A0A7X5BBQ1-F1
#
_entry.id   AF-A0A7X5BBQ1-F1
#
_cell.length_a   1.000
_cell.length_b   1.000
_cell.length_c   1.000
_cell.angle_alpha   90.00
_cell.angle_beta   90.00
_cell.angle_gamma   90.00
#
_symmetry.space_group_name_H-M   'P 1'
#
loop_
_entity.id
_entity.type
_entity.pdbx_description
1 polymer ?
#
loop_
_entity_poly.entity_id
_entity_poly.type
_entity_poly.pdbx_seq_one_letter_code
_entity_poly.pdbx_strand_id
1 'polypeptide(L)'
;FKRLLERYPNSPYAKDAQQRMYALKNRLADYDLATADFYLRREAWIAAINRAQELQKTYPGTQAARKSLTIQLKAYQQLGLDEAVARTEQLIQLNPNEPMPLLRN
;
A
#
# COMPACT_ATOMS: atom_id res chain seq x y z
N PHE A 1 7.12 19.19 3.59
CA PHE A 1 7.81 18.67 2.39
C PHE A 1 7.02 18.90 1.11
N LYS A 2 5.79 18.38 0.95
CA LYS A 2 4.97 18.59 -0.27
C LYS A 2 4.92 20.06 -0.75
N ARG A 3 4.52 20.99 0.12
CA ARG A 3 4.47 22.44 -0.21
C ARG A 3 5.81 23.02 -0.67
N LEU A 4 6.93 22.55 -0.11
CA LEU A 4 8.28 23.00 -0.50
C LEU A 4 8.60 22.53 -1.93
N LEU A 5 8.29 21.27 -2.25
CA LEU A 5 8.53 20.70 -3.57
C LEU A 5 7.64 21.31 -4.65
N GLU A 6 6.39 21.64 -4.31
CA GLU A 6 5.44 22.28 -5.23
C GLU A 6 5.80 23.74 -5.53
N ARG A 7 6.24 24.49 -4.52
CA ARG A 7 6.51 25.94 -4.68
C ARG A 7 7.96 26.25 -5.04
N TYR A 8 8.91 25.41 -4.63
CA TYR A 8 10.35 25.64 -4.79
C TYR A 8 11.07 24.36 -5.24
N PRO A 9 10.75 23.82 -6.43
CA PRO A 9 11.30 22.54 -6.90
C PRO A 9 12.83 22.57 -7.07
N ASN A 10 13.43 23.73 -7.34
CA ASN A 10 14.87 23.91 -7.52
C ASN A 10 15.60 24.33 -6.22
N SER A 11 14.91 24.29 -5.07
CA SER A 11 15.52 24.61 -3.78
C SER A 11 16.68 23.65 -3.47
N PRO A 12 17.76 24.11 -2.82
CA PRO A 12 18.82 23.20 -2.33
C PRO A 12 18.26 22.13 -1.37
N TYR A 13 17.10 22.38 -0.76
CA TYR A 13 16.42 21.43 0.13
C TYR A 13 15.49 20.44 -0.59
N ALA A 14 15.28 20.56 -1.90
CA ALA A 14 14.29 19.77 -2.63
C ALA A 14 14.60 18.26 -2.58
N LYS A 15 15.86 17.87 -2.77
CA LYS A 15 16.27 16.46 -2.75
C LYS A 15 16.02 15.78 -1.39
N ASP A 16 16.41 16.43 -0.29
CA ASP A 16 16.16 15.94 1.08
C ASP A 16 14.65 15.88 1.36
N ALA A 17 13.90 16.90 0.96
CA ALA A 17 12.45 16.93 1.12
C ALA A 17 11.73 15.78 0.37
N GLN A 18 12.20 15.42 -0.83
CA GLN A 18 11.68 14.25 -1.58
C GLN A 18 11.95 12.95 -0.81
N GLN A 19 13.18 12.74 -0.34
CA GLN A 19 13.54 11.54 0.43
C GLN A 19 12.71 11.40 1.70
N ARG A 20 12.53 12.49 2.44
CA ARG A 20 11.68 12.50 3.65
C ARG A 20 10.22 12.25 3.33
N MET A 21 9.70 12.81 2.24
CA MET A 21 8.32 12.56 1.83
C MET A 21 8.10 11.09 1.44
N TYR A 22 9.07 10.49 0.76
CA TYR A 22 9.05 9.05 0.46
C TYR A 22 9.06 8.20 1.74
N ALA A 23 9.95 8.50 2.69
CA ALA A 23 10.02 7.79 3.97
C ALA A 23 8.72 7.91 4.77
N LEU A 24 8.14 9.12 4.86
CA LEU A 24 6.87 9.36 5.55
C LEU A 24 5.72 8.62 4.87
N LYS A 25 5.65 8.63 3.53
CA LYS A 25 4.63 7.91 2.78
C LYS A 25 4.66 6.41 3.10
N ASN A 26 5.85 5.79 3.10
CA ASN A 26 5.97 4.37 3.44
C ASN A 26 5.59 4.08 4.90
N ARG A 27 6.03 4.93 5.85
CA ARG A 27 5.67 4.77 7.27
C ARG A 27 4.16 4.82 7.51
N LEU A 28 3.46 5.74 6.85
CA LEU A 28 2.00 5.83 6.93
C LEU A 28 1.32 4.61 6.29
N ALA A 29 1.83 4.17 5.15
CA ALA A 29 1.32 2.98 4.47
C ALA A 29 1.49 1.71 5.33
N ASP A 30 2.62 1.55 6.03
CA ASP A 30 2.86 0.43 6.94
C ASP A 30 1.89 0.44 8.14
N TYR A 31 1.55 1.62 8.66
CA TYR A 31 0.56 1.77 9.73
C TYR A 31 -0.84 1.34 9.28
N ASP A 32 -1.27 1.76 8.09
CA ASP A 32 -2.55 1.37 7.52
C ASP A 32 -2.60 -0.14 7.21
N LEU A 33 -1.48 -0.73 6.80
CA LEU A 33 -1.37 -2.18 6.61
C LEU A 33 -1.56 -2.93 7.94
N ALA A 34 -0.92 -2.46 9.02
CA ALA A 34 -1.09 -3.03 10.34
C ALA A 34 -2.55 -2.94 10.83
N THR A 35 -3.25 -1.86 10.47
CA THR A 35 -4.68 -1.71 10.76
C THR A 35 -5.53 -2.72 9.97
N ALA A 36 -5.23 -2.93 8.68
CA ALA A 36 -5.92 -3.94 7.88
C ALA A 36 -5.69 -5.37 8.43
N ASP A 37 -4.45 -5.68 8.82
CA ASP A 37 -4.10 -6.96 9.44
C ASP A 37 -4.81 -7.17 10.78
N PHE A 38 -4.91 -6.11 11.61
CA PHE A 38 -5.66 -6.16 12.86
C PHE A 38 -7.11 -6.61 12.65
N TYR A 39 -7.81 -6.04 11.65
CA TYR A 39 -9.19 -6.45 11.34
C TYR A 39 -9.26 -7.87 10.79
N LEU A 40 -8.29 -8.29 9.97
CA LEU A 40 -8.21 -9.66 9.47
C LEU A 40 -8.09 -10.66 10.63
N ARG A 41 -7.19 -10.42 11.58
CA ARG A 41 -6.98 -11.29 12.76
C ARG A 41 -8.18 -11.32 13.71
N ARG A 42 -9.08 -10.35 13.61
CA ARG A 42 -10.34 -10.26 14.37
C ARG A 42 -11.53 -10.83 13.59
N GLU A 43 -11.29 -11.46 12.44
CA GLU A 43 -12.32 -12.01 11.56
C GLU A 43 -13.31 -10.96 11.03
N ALA A 44 -12.93 -9.69 11.09
CA ALA A 44 -13.70 -8.58 10.56
C ALA A 44 -13.38 -8.41 9.07
N TRP A 45 -13.78 -9.40 8.26
CA TRP A 45 -13.37 -9.55 6.86
C TRP A 45 -13.65 -8.32 6.00
N ILE A 46 -14.87 -7.77 6.07
CA ILE A 46 -15.25 -6.58 5.31
C ILE A 46 -14.42 -5.35 5.73
N ALA A 47 -14.14 -5.20 7.03
CA ALA A 47 -13.29 -4.10 7.51
C ALA A 47 -11.85 -4.25 7.02
N ALA A 48 -11.30 -5.47 7.04
CA ALA A 48 -9.97 -5.76 6.51
C ALA A 48 -9.88 -5.43 5.01
N ILE A 49 -10.89 -5.82 4.22
CA ILE A 49 -11.00 -5.48 2.79
C ILE A 49 -11.01 -3.96 2.59
N ASN A 50 -11.89 -3.26 3.29
CA ASN A 50 -12.02 -1.80 3.17
C ASN A 50 -10.72 -1.07 3.53
N ARG A 51 -10.04 -1.49 4.60
CA ARG A 51 -8.74 -0.91 4.99
C ARG A 51 -7.65 -1.18 3.96
N ALA A 52 -7.60 -2.40 3.41
CA ALA A 52 -6.64 -2.74 2.38
C ALA A 52 -6.88 -1.97 1.06
N GLN A 53 -8.14 -1.77 0.66
CA GLN A 53 -8.50 -0.97 -0.52
C GLN A 53 -8.14 0.51 -0.33
N GLU A 54 -8.42 1.06 0.86
CA GLU A 54 -8.07 2.46 1.18
C GLU A 54 -6.55 2.67 1.18
N LEU A 55 -5.79 1.73 1.74
CA LEU A 55 -4.33 1.71 1.69
C LEU A 55 -3.80 1.71 0.24
N GLN A 56 -4.36 0.87 -0.64
CA GLN A 56 -3.97 0.80 -2.05
C GLN A 56 -4.26 2.12 -2.79
N LYS A 57 -5.42 2.73 -2.51
CA LYS A 57 -5.83 4.01 -3.09
C LYS A 57 -4.97 5.18 -2.60
N THR A 58 -4.66 5.22 -1.31
CA THR A 58 -3.96 6.35 -0.67
C THR A 58 -2.45 6.27 -0.87
N TYR A 59 -1.88 5.07 -0.84
CA TYR A 59 -0.44 4.86 -0.95
C TYR A 59 -0.07 3.91 -2.12
N PRO A 60 -0.51 4.22 -3.36
CA PRO A 60 -0.19 3.39 -4.51
C PRO A 60 1.33 3.33 -4.69
N GLY A 61 1.81 2.15 -5.11
CA GLY A 61 3.23 1.87 -5.36
C GLY A 61 4.08 1.61 -4.11
N THR A 62 3.52 1.69 -2.90
CA THR A 62 4.24 1.29 -1.68
C THR A 62 4.26 -0.23 -1.53
N GLN A 63 5.28 -0.75 -0.82
CA GLN A 63 5.33 -2.18 -0.48
C GLN A 63 4.11 -2.60 0.36
N ALA A 64 3.64 -1.72 1.25
CA ALA A 64 2.50 -1.96 2.10
C ALA A 64 1.20 -2.15 1.30
N ALA A 65 0.96 -1.30 0.29
CA ALA A 65 -0.18 -1.45 -0.62
C ALA A 65 -0.15 -2.77 -1.41
N ARG A 66 1.03 -3.29 -1.77
CA ARG A 66 1.13 -4.61 -2.39
C ARG A 66 0.81 -5.73 -1.41
N LYS A 67 1.39 -5.68 -0.20
CA LYS A 67 1.14 -6.67 0.85
C LYS A 67 -0.33 -6.73 1.26
N SER A 68 -1.07 -5.63 1.15
CA SER A 68 -2.50 -5.62 1.49
C SER A 68 -3.37 -6.46 0.56
N LEU A 69 -2.91 -6.80 -0.66
CA LEU A 69 -3.60 -7.73 -1.56
C LEU A 69 -3.73 -9.13 -0.93
N THR A 70 -2.72 -9.58 -0.18
CA THR A 70 -2.79 -10.87 0.54
C THR A 70 -3.82 -10.83 1.67
N ILE A 71 -4.02 -9.67 2.32
CA ILE A 71 -5.06 -9.49 3.33
C ILE A 71 -6.44 -9.55 2.68
N GLN A 72 -6.64 -8.84 1.56
CA GLN A 72 -7.88 -8.90 0.77
C GLN A 72 -8.18 -10.32 0.31
N LEU A 73 -7.20 -11.02 -0.25
CA LEU A 73 -7.35 -12.39 -0.73
C LEU A 73 -7.87 -13.31 0.38
N LYS A 74 -7.22 -13.29 1.55
CA LYS A 74 -7.67 -14.09 2.70
C LYS A 74 -9.08 -13.73 3.14
N ALA A 75 -9.41 -12.44 3.22
CA ALA A 75 -10.75 -12.00 3.61
C ALA A 75 -11.82 -12.41 2.59
N TYR A 76 -11.53 -12.32 1.28
CA TYR A 76 -12.44 -12.78 0.22
C TYR A 76 -12.65 -14.29 0.27
N GLN A 77 -11.60 -15.08 0.53
CA GLN A 77 -11.69 -16.52 0.71
C GLN A 77 -12.59 -16.88 1.90
N GLN A 78 -12.45 -16.19 3.04
CA GLN A 78 -13.30 -16.41 4.23
C GLN A 78 -14.77 -16.06 3.97
N LEU A 79 -15.05 -15.13 3.06
CA LEU A 79 -16.40 -14.74 2.66
C LEU A 79 -16.97 -15.57 1.49
N GLY A 80 -16.20 -16.49 0.91
CA GLY A 80 -16.62 -17.28 -0.26
C GLY A 80 -16.85 -16.46 -1.53
N LEU A 81 -16.09 -15.38 -1.71
CA LEU A 81 -16.23 -14.46 -2.85
C LEU A 81 -15.30 -14.84 -4.00
N ASP A 82 -15.62 -15.95 -4.69
CA ASP A 82 -14.74 -16.62 -5.65
C ASP A 82 -14.25 -15.72 -6.81
N GLU A 83 -15.11 -14.86 -7.37
CA GLU A 83 -14.69 -13.93 -8.43
C GLU A 83 -13.63 -12.93 -7.92
N ALA A 84 -13.83 -12.41 -6.70
CA ALA A 84 -12.90 -11.49 -6.07
C ALA A 84 -11.58 -12.17 -5.71
N VAL A 85 -11.63 -13.44 -5.26
CA VAL A 85 -10.45 -14.29 -5.04
C VAL A 85 -9.65 -14.42 -6.33
N ALA A 86 -10.26 -14.92 -7.40
CA ALA A 86 -9.57 -15.16 -8.68
C ALA A 86 -8.94 -13.87 -9.24
N ARG A 87 -9.68 -12.75 -9.17
CA ARG A 87 -9.16 -11.44 -9.61
C ARG A 87 -7.98 -10.98 -8.76
N THR A 88 -8.04 -11.18 -7.45
CA THR A 88 -6.95 -10.77 -6.53
C THR A 88 -5.70 -11.62 -6.74
N GLU A 89 -5.85 -12.93 -6.99
CA GLU A 89 -4.74 -13.83 -7.32
C GLU A 89 -4.05 -13.39 -8.62
N GLN A 90 -4.82 -13.06 -9.66
CA GLN A 90 -4.27 -12.51 -10.90
C GLN A 90 -3.49 -11.21 -10.66
N LEU A 91 -4.00 -10.30 -9.83
CA LEU A 91 -3.30 -9.05 -9.50
C LEU A 91 -1.97 -9.29 -8.77
N ILE A 92 -1.93 -10.28 -7.87
CA ILE A 92 -0.70 -10.67 -7.16
C ILE A 92 0.30 -11.29 -8.14
N GLN A 93 -0.15 -12.13 -9.09
CA GLN A 93 0.72 -12.73 -10.10
C GLN A 93 1.31 -11.70 -11.06
N LEU A 94 0.54 -10.68 -11.46
CA LEU A 94 1.00 -9.59 -12.32
C LEU A 94 1.97 -8.64 -11.60
N ASN A 95 1.95 -8.63 -10.26
CA ASN A 95 2.82 -7.79 -9.44
C ASN A 95 3.52 -8.64 -8.36
N PRO A 96 4.39 -9.59 -8.77
CA PRO A 96 5.12 -10.41 -7.81
C PRO A 96 5.91 -9.50 -6.86
N ASN A 97 6.11 -9.97 -5.61
CA ASN A 97 6.81 -9.24 -4.54
C ASN A 97 8.30 -9.02 -4.87
N GLU A 98 8.62 -8.34 -5.97
CA GLU A 98 9.95 -7.82 -6.25
C GLU A 98 10.11 -6.47 -5.56
N PRO A 99 11.20 -6.27 -4.80
CA PRO A 99 11.54 -4.95 -4.29
C PRO A 99 11.66 -4.00 -5.48
N MET A 100 11.00 -2.84 -5.39
CA MET A 100 11.11 -1.83 -6.44
C MET A 100 12.61 -1.55 -6.65
N PRO A 101 13.15 -1.62 -7.88
CA PRO A 101 14.52 -1.22 -8.12
C PRO A 101 14.66 0.21 -7.59
N LEU A 102 15.60 0.42 -6.66
CA LEU A 102 15.95 1.74 -6.17
C LEU A 102 16.17 2.61 -7.42
N LEU A 103 15.34 3.63 -7.60
CA LEU A 103 15.48 4.58 -8.70
C LEU A 103 16.93 5.08 -8.64
N ARG A 104 17.76 4.59 -9.56
CA ARG A 104 19.11 5.11 -9.78
C ARG A 104 18.90 6.51 -10.33
N ASN A 105 19.21 7.50 -9.50
CA ASN A 105 19.31 8.89 -9.93
C ASN A 105 20.43 9.04 -10.94
#